data_AF-X1FR66-F1
#
_entry.id   AF-X1FR66-F1
#
_cell.length_a   1.000
_cell.length_b   1.000
_cell.length_c   1.000
_cell.angle_alpha   90.00
_cell.angle_beta   90.00
_cell.angle_gamma   90.00
#
_symmetry.space_group_name_H-M   'P 1'
#
loop_
_entity.id
_entity.type
_entity.pdbx_description
1 polymer ?
#
loop_
_entity_poly.entity_id
_entity_poly.type
_entity_poly.pdbx_seq_one_letter_code
_entity_poly.pdbx_strand_id
1 'polypeptide(L)'
;MRIGYVALFVPLFGLTARAGEVGFTAKPRAAGARDRVKISFAVSKATDVEVAVLDSEGKVVRHLAAGVLGGEKGPPEPLKRGLRQELEWDLRDDFGEPAKGGPFKVRVRAGLGVKFGRFIGGDPCTFGAINSVAADEDGNVYVLGARGLLNQGHMALRVFDPEGRYLREIMPFPAGLPPGAMKDVARWDEGKRAFRPRNLKNLNPDFYGCPG
;
A
#
# COMPACT_ATOMS: atom_id res chain seq x y z
N MET A 1 -58.37 20.20 32.72
CA MET A 1 -57.74 20.89 31.58
C MET A 1 -56.35 21.37 32.02
N ARG A 2 -55.31 20.58 31.77
CA ARG A 2 -53.90 20.95 32.04
C ARG A 2 -53.15 20.81 30.72
N ILE A 3 -52.68 21.95 30.24
CA ILE A 3 -51.90 22.14 29.01
C ILE A 3 -50.47 21.64 29.28
N GLY A 4 -49.92 20.87 28.36
CA GLY A 4 -48.66 20.14 28.52
C GLY A 4 -47.41 20.91 28.07
N TYR A 5 -46.28 20.23 28.12
CA TYR A 5 -45.14 20.41 27.23
C TYR A 5 -44.41 19.05 27.11
N VAL A 6 -44.34 18.50 25.90
CA VAL A 6 -43.47 17.38 25.54
C VAL A 6 -42.23 18.01 24.90
N ALA A 7 -41.08 17.88 25.56
CA ALA A 7 -39.80 18.30 24.99
C ALA A 7 -39.32 17.24 23.99
N LEU A 8 -39.36 17.58 22.70
CA LEU A 8 -38.77 16.78 21.62
C LEU A 8 -37.28 17.09 21.55
N PHE A 9 -36.44 16.21 22.10
CA PHE A 9 -34.98 16.30 21.96
C PHE A 9 -34.56 15.57 20.68
N VAL A 10 -34.28 16.30 19.62
CA VAL A 10 -33.70 15.75 18.37
C VAL A 10 -32.18 15.91 18.46
N PRO A 11 -31.39 14.83 18.62
CA PRO A 11 -29.94 14.97 18.54
C PRO A 11 -29.55 15.11 17.07
N LEU A 12 -29.13 16.32 16.71
CA LEU A 12 -28.50 16.63 15.43
C LEU A 12 -27.09 16.03 15.43
N PHE A 13 -26.96 14.76 15.03
CA PHE A 13 -25.66 14.20 14.67
C PHE A 13 -25.25 14.74 13.29
N GLY A 14 -24.37 15.75 13.30
CA GLY A 14 -23.74 16.28 12.10
C GLY A 14 -22.91 15.20 11.42
N LEU A 15 -23.42 14.67 10.31
CA LEU A 15 -22.67 13.79 9.41
C LEU A 15 -21.79 14.68 8.52
N THR A 16 -20.57 14.98 8.95
CA THR A 16 -19.55 15.54 8.05
C THR A 16 -19.06 14.43 7.12
N ALA A 17 -19.83 14.16 6.06
CA ALA A 17 -19.34 13.36 4.96
C ALA A 17 -18.27 14.19 4.22
N ARG A 18 -17.01 13.76 4.29
CA ARG A 18 -15.96 14.32 3.43
C ARG A 18 -16.32 14.02 1.99
N ALA A 19 -16.62 15.06 1.22
CA ALA A 19 -16.79 14.96 -0.23
C ALA A 19 -15.52 14.37 -0.85
N GLY A 20 -15.59 13.12 -1.32
CA GLY A 20 -14.46 12.42 -1.95
C GLY A 20 -14.21 11.01 -1.42
N GLU A 21 -14.61 10.69 -0.18
CA GLU A 21 -14.45 9.34 0.37
C GLU A 21 -15.57 8.40 -0.12
N VAL A 22 -15.24 7.12 -0.33
CA VAL A 22 -16.25 6.10 -0.66
C VAL A 22 -17.10 5.84 0.58
N GLY A 23 -18.42 5.84 0.40
CA GLY A 23 -19.38 5.56 1.48
C GLY A 23 -20.21 4.31 1.21
N PHE A 24 -20.84 3.78 2.25
CA PHE A 24 -21.87 2.76 2.11
C PHE A 24 -23.22 3.42 1.83
N THR A 25 -23.80 3.16 0.65
CA THR A 25 -25.19 3.54 0.32
C THR A 25 -26.20 2.61 0.98
N ALA A 26 -25.81 1.37 1.26
CA ALA A 26 -26.50 0.48 2.18
C ALA A 26 -25.49 -0.08 3.17
N LYS A 27 -25.71 0.18 4.47
CA LYS A 27 -24.85 -0.30 5.55
C LYS A 27 -24.74 -1.83 5.50
N PRO A 28 -23.57 -2.41 5.81
CA PRO A 28 -23.41 -3.85 5.94
C PRO A 28 -24.44 -4.45 6.90
N ARG A 29 -25.14 -5.47 6.44
CA ARG A 29 -26.15 -6.19 7.21
C ARG A 29 -25.90 -7.69 7.09
N ALA A 30 -25.87 -8.36 8.24
CA ALA A 30 -25.88 -9.82 8.35
C ALA A 30 -27.25 -10.28 8.86
N ALA A 31 -27.85 -11.26 8.20
CA ALA A 31 -29.10 -11.89 8.62
C ALA A 31 -28.90 -13.41 8.69
N GLY A 32 -29.13 -13.98 9.86
CA GLY A 32 -29.07 -15.42 10.06
C GLY A 32 -30.24 -16.12 9.36
N ALA A 33 -29.93 -17.16 8.59
CA ALA A 33 -30.87 -18.06 7.96
C ALA A 33 -30.46 -19.49 8.33
N ARG A 34 -30.95 -20.01 9.47
CA ARG A 34 -30.67 -21.35 10.05
C ARG A 34 -29.21 -21.83 9.97
N ASP A 35 -28.75 -22.30 8.83
CA ASP A 35 -27.43 -22.86 8.52
C ASP A 35 -26.48 -21.90 7.78
N ARG A 36 -26.96 -20.73 7.36
CA ARG A 36 -26.19 -19.73 6.62
C ARG A 36 -26.41 -18.33 7.16
N VAL A 37 -25.45 -17.44 6.94
CA VAL A 37 -25.57 -16.01 7.22
C VAL A 37 -25.54 -15.25 5.91
N LYS A 38 -26.65 -14.60 5.59
CA LYS A 38 -26.77 -13.74 4.42
C LYS A 38 -26.18 -12.37 4.72
N ILE A 39 -25.22 -11.94 3.92
CA ILE A 39 -24.49 -10.68 4.07
C ILE A 39 -24.85 -9.78 2.88
N SER A 40 -25.26 -8.54 3.16
CA SER A 40 -25.63 -7.58 2.12
C SER A 40 -25.08 -6.20 2.42
N PHE A 41 -24.63 -5.49 1.39
CA PHE A 41 -24.16 -4.11 1.46
C PHE A 41 -24.18 -3.45 0.08
N ALA A 42 -24.06 -2.12 0.06
CA ALA A 42 -23.84 -1.39 -1.19
C ALA A 42 -22.90 -0.20 -0.96
N VAL A 43 -22.04 0.06 -1.94
CA VAL A 43 -21.07 1.17 -1.94
C VAL A 43 -21.52 2.30 -2.87
N SER A 44 -21.02 3.52 -2.64
CA SER A 44 -21.45 4.73 -3.34
C SER A 44 -20.84 4.91 -4.73
N LYS A 45 -19.68 4.29 -4.99
CA LYS A 45 -18.94 4.36 -6.25
C LYS A 45 -17.97 3.19 -6.36
N ALA A 46 -17.27 3.09 -7.50
CA ALA A 46 -16.25 2.07 -7.71
C ALA A 46 -15.17 2.14 -6.61
N THR A 47 -14.84 0.98 -6.03
CA THR A 47 -13.92 0.86 -4.89
C THR A 47 -13.51 -0.59 -4.68
N ASP A 48 -12.37 -0.82 -4.05
CA ASP A 48 -12.05 -2.10 -3.43
C ASP A 48 -12.90 -2.35 -2.18
N VAL A 49 -13.15 -3.63 -1.87
CA VAL A 49 -13.84 -4.11 -0.68
C VAL A 49 -13.20 -5.38 -0.12
N GLU A 50 -13.33 -5.58 1.19
CA GLU A 50 -13.03 -6.83 1.91
C GLU A 50 -14.23 -7.20 2.79
N VAL A 51 -14.59 -8.48 2.79
CA VAL A 51 -15.65 -9.05 3.62
C VAL A 51 -15.05 -10.18 4.45
N ALA A 52 -15.15 -10.07 5.76
CA ALA A 52 -14.66 -11.08 6.70
C ALA A 52 -15.60 -11.26 7.90
N VAL A 53 -15.46 -12.40 8.56
CA VAL A 53 -16.12 -12.72 9.82
C VAL A 53 -15.10 -12.64 10.94
N LEU A 54 -15.47 -11.97 12.02
CA LEU A 54 -14.67 -11.80 13.22
C LEU A 54 -15.27 -12.59 14.38
N ASP A 55 -14.41 -13.10 15.26
CA ASP A 55 -14.80 -13.65 16.55
C ASP A 55 -15.16 -12.55 17.58
N SER A 56 -15.45 -12.98 18.80
CA SER A 56 -15.76 -12.11 19.94
C SER A 56 -14.61 -11.20 20.37
N GLU A 57 -13.36 -11.58 20.09
CA GLU A 57 -12.14 -10.80 20.33
C GLU A 57 -11.80 -9.84 19.17
N GLY A 58 -12.53 -9.93 18.05
CA GLY A 58 -12.29 -9.12 16.86
C GLY A 58 -11.22 -9.69 15.91
N LYS A 59 -10.74 -10.92 16.13
CA LYS A 59 -9.84 -11.62 15.22
C LYS A 59 -10.61 -12.16 14.03
N VAL A 60 -9.99 -12.15 12.85
CA VAL A 60 -10.61 -12.73 11.64
C VAL A 60 -10.61 -14.25 11.74
N VAL A 61 -11.79 -14.86 11.61
CA VAL A 61 -11.99 -16.31 11.57
C VAL A 61 -12.35 -16.84 10.19
N ARG A 62 -12.86 -15.98 9.30
CA ARG A 62 -13.18 -16.32 7.91
C ARG A 62 -12.99 -15.12 7.01
N HIS A 63 -12.23 -15.27 5.93
CA HIS A 63 -12.20 -14.35 4.81
C HIS A 63 -13.22 -14.82 3.76
N LEU A 64 -14.22 -14.00 3.46
CA LEU A 64 -15.30 -14.38 2.55
C LEU A 64 -15.07 -13.90 1.12
N ALA A 65 -14.61 -12.65 0.97
CA ALA A 65 -14.32 -12.09 -0.34
C ALA A 65 -13.44 -10.85 -0.25
N ALA A 66 -12.67 -10.60 -1.31
CA ALA A 66 -11.99 -9.33 -1.54
C ALA A 66 -11.96 -9.03 -3.04
N GLY A 67 -12.12 -7.76 -3.43
CA GLY A 67 -12.12 -7.39 -4.84
C GLY A 67 -12.50 -5.95 -5.11
N VAL A 68 -12.43 -5.54 -6.38
CA VAL A 68 -12.80 -4.19 -6.83
C VAL A 68 -14.20 -4.20 -7.41
N LEU A 69 -15.12 -3.48 -6.77
CA LEU A 69 -16.48 -3.24 -7.24
C LEU A 69 -16.52 -2.04 -8.19
N GLY A 70 -17.36 -2.11 -9.22
CA GLY A 70 -17.54 -1.03 -10.19
C GLY A 70 -16.33 -0.78 -11.12
N GLY A 71 -15.32 -1.67 -11.11
CA GLY A 71 -14.23 -1.64 -12.08
C GLY A 71 -14.63 -2.18 -13.46
N GLU A 72 -13.77 -1.97 -14.46
CA GLU A 72 -13.99 -2.49 -15.83
C GLU A 72 -14.07 -4.02 -15.85
N LYS A 73 -13.12 -4.67 -15.17
CA LYS A 73 -13.14 -6.11 -14.91
C LYS A 73 -14.06 -6.39 -13.74
N GLY A 74 -14.83 -7.47 -13.85
CA GLY A 74 -15.66 -7.95 -12.73
C GLY A 74 -14.77 -8.36 -11.55
N PRO A 75 -15.26 -8.20 -10.30
CA PRO A 75 -14.54 -8.69 -9.14
C PRO A 75 -14.46 -10.23 -9.15
N PRO A 76 -13.49 -10.82 -8.44
CA PRO A 76 -13.46 -12.27 -8.24
C PRO A 76 -14.71 -12.75 -7.48
N GLU A 77 -15.15 -13.97 -7.76
CA GLU A 77 -16.20 -14.63 -6.99
C GLU A 77 -15.80 -14.72 -5.50
N PRO A 78 -16.76 -14.66 -4.56
CA PRO A 78 -18.23 -14.64 -4.76
C PRO A 78 -18.82 -13.24 -4.99
N LEU A 79 -17.99 -12.19 -5.15
CA LEU A 79 -18.51 -10.86 -5.46
C LEU A 79 -19.07 -10.83 -6.89
N LYS A 80 -20.12 -10.04 -7.09
CA LYS A 80 -20.78 -9.86 -8.38
C LYS A 80 -20.43 -8.50 -8.97
N ARG A 81 -20.56 -8.37 -10.29
CA ARG A 81 -20.45 -7.06 -10.96
C ARG A 81 -21.47 -6.08 -10.37
N GLY A 82 -21.08 -4.81 -10.26
CA GLY A 82 -21.89 -3.73 -9.70
C GLY A 82 -21.51 -3.33 -8.27
N LEU A 83 -22.25 -2.37 -7.71
CA LEU A 83 -21.94 -1.74 -6.41
C LEU A 83 -22.73 -2.35 -5.24
N ARG A 84 -23.75 -3.16 -5.51
CA ARG A 84 -24.58 -3.83 -4.51
C ARG A 84 -24.18 -5.31 -4.45
N GLN A 85 -23.89 -5.79 -3.25
CA GLN A 85 -23.38 -7.13 -3.04
C GLN A 85 -24.27 -7.92 -2.09
N GLU A 86 -24.30 -9.22 -2.35
CA GLU A 86 -24.97 -10.23 -1.54
C GLU A 86 -24.11 -11.49 -1.52
N LEU A 87 -23.72 -11.91 -0.33
CA LEU A 87 -22.86 -13.06 -0.08
C LEU A 87 -23.49 -13.95 0.99
N GLU A 88 -23.04 -15.19 1.05
CA GLU A 88 -23.43 -16.13 2.09
C GLU A 88 -22.19 -16.62 2.84
N TRP A 89 -22.33 -16.76 4.14
CA TRP A 89 -21.38 -17.48 4.98
C TRP A 89 -22.02 -18.76 5.50
N ASP A 90 -21.29 -19.85 5.39
CA ASP A 90 -21.67 -21.23 5.72
C ASP A 90 -21.34 -21.63 7.17
N LEU A 91 -21.06 -20.65 8.05
CA LEU A 91 -20.68 -20.84 9.44
C LEU A 91 -19.32 -21.55 9.63
N ARG A 92 -18.50 -21.64 8.58
CA ARG A 92 -17.17 -22.26 8.63
C ARG A 92 -16.04 -21.24 8.68
N ASP A 93 -14.93 -21.61 9.28
CA ASP A 93 -13.70 -20.84 9.30
C ASP A 93 -12.90 -20.98 7.99
N ASP A 94 -11.73 -20.34 7.91
CA ASP A 94 -10.85 -20.41 6.73
C ASP A 94 -10.36 -21.82 6.39
N PHE A 95 -10.36 -22.73 7.36
CA PHE A 95 -9.96 -24.13 7.18
C PHE A 95 -11.13 -25.03 6.78
N GLY A 96 -12.34 -24.49 6.70
CA GLY A 96 -13.56 -25.25 6.41
C GLY A 96 -14.14 -25.97 7.62
N GLU A 97 -13.64 -25.71 8.83
CA GLU A 97 -14.17 -26.25 10.09
C GLU A 97 -15.28 -25.37 10.64
N PRO A 98 -16.17 -25.86 11.53
CA PRO A 98 -17.15 -25.01 12.20
C PRO A 98 -16.46 -23.86 12.94
N ALA A 99 -16.84 -22.61 12.65
CA ALA A 99 -16.20 -21.45 13.23
C ALA A 99 -16.39 -21.41 14.76
N LYS A 100 -15.32 -21.08 15.48
CA LYS A 100 -15.26 -21.00 16.95
C LYS A 100 -15.03 -19.56 17.41
N GLY A 101 -15.33 -19.28 18.68
CA GLY A 101 -15.07 -17.96 19.29
C GLY A 101 -16.20 -16.94 19.13
N GLY A 102 -17.43 -17.38 18.84
CA GLY A 102 -18.60 -16.49 18.80
C GLY A 102 -18.87 -15.75 20.13
N PRO A 103 -19.71 -14.70 20.14
CA PRO A 103 -20.54 -14.21 19.03
C PRO A 103 -19.72 -13.58 17.90
N PHE A 104 -20.15 -13.85 16.66
CA PHE A 104 -19.46 -13.40 15.46
C PHE A 104 -19.93 -12.04 14.98
N LYS A 105 -19.04 -11.30 14.30
CA LYS A 105 -19.35 -10.04 13.62
C LYS A 105 -18.92 -10.11 12.16
N VAL A 106 -19.79 -9.70 11.25
CA VAL A 106 -19.40 -9.49 9.84
C VAL A 106 -18.79 -8.10 9.71
N ARG A 107 -17.56 -8.05 9.22
CA ARG A 107 -16.86 -6.81 8.86
C ARG A 107 -16.87 -6.67 7.34
N VAL A 108 -17.29 -5.50 6.87
CA VAL A 108 -17.09 -5.07 5.48
C VAL A 108 -16.25 -3.80 5.48
N ARG A 109 -15.11 -3.82 4.80
CA ARG A 109 -14.27 -2.66 4.56
C ARG A 109 -14.39 -2.23 3.10
N ALA A 110 -14.33 -0.93 2.85
CA ALA A 110 -14.34 -0.36 1.51
C ALA A 110 -13.35 0.82 1.44
N GLY A 111 -12.62 0.94 0.35
CA GLY A 111 -11.67 2.03 0.11
C GLY A 111 -10.38 1.88 0.91
N LEU A 112 -9.73 0.72 0.81
CA LEU A 112 -8.46 0.42 1.45
C LEU A 112 -7.40 1.44 0.99
N GLY A 113 -6.84 2.16 1.96
CA GLY A 113 -5.71 3.07 1.73
C GLY A 113 -4.38 2.36 1.94
N VAL A 114 -3.45 2.51 1.00
CA VAL A 114 -2.05 2.09 1.19
C VAL A 114 -1.25 3.24 1.81
N LYS A 115 -0.35 2.90 2.74
CA LYS A 115 0.65 3.83 3.26
C LYS A 115 2.01 3.16 3.15
N PHE A 116 3.01 3.94 2.76
CA PHE A 116 4.39 3.47 2.81
C PHE A 116 4.75 3.18 4.26
N GLY A 117 5.18 1.94 4.54
CA GLY A 117 5.65 1.53 5.86
C GLY A 117 7.15 1.77 5.97
N ARG A 118 7.93 0.83 5.41
CA ARG A 118 9.39 0.88 5.36
C ARG A 118 9.91 -0.02 4.25
N PHE A 119 11.18 0.15 3.88
CA PHE A 119 11.88 -0.85 3.08
C PHE A 119 12.23 -2.08 3.93
N ILE A 120 12.13 -3.27 3.34
CA ILE A 120 12.62 -4.52 3.92
C ILE A 120 13.93 -4.85 3.21
N GLY A 121 15.02 -5.02 3.97
CA GLY A 121 16.37 -5.19 3.40
C GLY A 121 16.99 -3.91 2.83
N GLY A 122 16.42 -2.74 3.13
CA GLY A 122 16.97 -1.44 2.75
C GLY A 122 17.94 -0.93 3.80
N ASP A 123 19.14 -1.50 3.85
CA ASP A 123 20.23 -1.03 4.71
C ASP A 123 21.29 -0.28 3.86
N PRO A 124 21.53 1.01 4.12
CA PRO A 124 22.55 1.78 3.39
C PRO A 124 23.98 1.26 3.57
N CYS A 125 24.25 0.51 4.64
CA CYS A 125 25.55 -0.13 4.88
C CYS A 125 25.71 -1.45 4.11
N THR A 126 24.64 -1.93 3.48
CA THR A 126 24.71 -3.11 2.63
C THR A 126 25.27 -2.75 1.25
N PHE A 127 26.47 -3.24 0.97
CA PHE A 127 27.14 -3.16 -0.33
C PHE A 127 27.37 -4.55 -0.90
N GLY A 128 27.68 -4.60 -2.19
CA GLY A 128 28.38 -5.74 -2.79
C GLY A 128 29.85 -5.73 -2.37
N ALA A 129 30.75 -5.81 -3.35
CA ALA A 129 32.16 -5.51 -3.12
C ALA A 129 32.37 -4.00 -2.94
N ILE A 130 33.29 -3.64 -2.04
CA ILE A 130 33.80 -2.27 -1.93
C ILE A 130 34.87 -2.08 -3.00
N ASN A 131 34.65 -1.11 -3.90
CA ASN A 131 35.59 -0.77 -4.95
C ASN A 131 36.59 0.29 -4.50
N SER A 132 36.12 1.34 -3.81
CA SER A 132 36.98 2.43 -3.34
C SER A 132 36.38 3.17 -2.15
N VAL A 133 37.26 3.84 -1.40
CA VAL A 133 36.91 4.68 -0.24
C VAL A 133 37.71 5.98 -0.31
N ALA A 134 37.08 7.11 -0.01
CA ALA A 134 37.73 8.41 0.15
C ALA A 134 37.12 9.17 1.35
N ALA A 135 37.86 10.12 1.92
CA ALA A 135 37.35 10.99 2.98
C ALA A 135 37.46 12.47 2.57
N ASP A 136 36.54 13.31 3.04
CA ASP A 136 36.64 14.78 2.92
C ASP A 136 37.24 15.43 4.18
N GLU A 137 37.39 16.75 4.16
CA GLU A 137 38.00 17.53 5.25
C GLU A 137 37.19 17.50 6.56
N ASP A 138 35.88 17.23 6.45
CA ASP A 138 34.97 17.06 7.59
C ASP A 138 34.99 15.63 8.16
N GLY A 139 35.77 14.72 7.54
CA GLY A 139 35.88 13.32 7.92
C GLY A 139 34.74 12.44 7.38
N ASN A 140 33.88 12.94 6.48
CA ASN A 140 32.86 12.11 5.87
C ASN A 140 33.51 11.10 4.92
N VAL A 141 33.04 9.86 4.97
CA VAL A 141 33.58 8.75 4.19
C VAL A 141 32.68 8.44 3.00
N TYR A 142 33.26 8.54 1.82
CA TYR A 142 32.65 8.23 0.52
C TYR A 142 33.03 6.80 0.16
N VAL A 143 32.04 5.93 0.03
CA VAL A 143 32.22 4.51 -0.25
C VAL A 143 31.57 4.17 -1.58
N LEU A 144 32.39 3.71 -2.53
CA LEU A 144 31.94 3.17 -3.80
C LEU A 144 31.84 1.65 -3.68
N GLY A 145 30.66 1.09 -3.88
CA GLY A 145 30.46 -0.36 -3.94
C GLY A 145 29.76 -0.80 -5.23
N ALA A 146 30.04 -2.02 -5.69
CA ALA A 146 29.40 -2.65 -6.84
C ALA A 146 29.60 -4.17 -6.80
N ARG A 147 29.26 -4.89 -7.86
CA ARG A 147 29.66 -6.30 -8.10
C ARG A 147 29.14 -7.32 -7.05
N GLY A 148 28.15 -6.96 -6.24
CA GLY A 148 27.42 -7.92 -5.41
C GLY A 148 26.37 -8.71 -6.20
N LEU A 149 25.71 -9.66 -5.55
CA LEU A 149 24.58 -10.39 -6.14
C LEU A 149 23.28 -9.58 -6.00
N LEU A 150 22.28 -9.89 -6.84
CA LEU A 150 20.94 -9.31 -6.78
C LEU A 150 20.97 -7.76 -6.80
N ASN A 151 20.42 -7.11 -5.77
CA ASN A 151 20.33 -5.66 -5.67
C ASN A 151 21.67 -4.95 -5.36
N GLN A 152 22.75 -5.70 -5.11
CA GLN A 152 24.08 -5.18 -4.79
C GLN A 152 25.03 -5.13 -5.99
N GLY A 153 24.57 -5.55 -7.19
CA GLY A 153 25.38 -5.51 -8.41
C GLY A 153 25.54 -4.11 -8.99
N HIS A 154 24.63 -3.20 -8.65
CA HIS A 154 24.66 -1.82 -9.13
C HIS A 154 25.75 -1.00 -8.42
N MET A 155 26.39 -0.12 -9.18
CA MET A 155 27.35 0.83 -8.61
C MET A 155 26.61 1.84 -7.74
N ALA A 156 27.02 1.91 -6.47
CA ALA A 156 26.50 2.87 -5.50
C ALA A 156 27.65 3.63 -4.86
N LEU A 157 27.55 4.97 -4.88
CA LEU A 157 28.44 5.86 -4.13
C LEU A 157 27.65 6.48 -2.99
N ARG A 158 27.96 6.09 -1.76
CA ARG A 158 27.28 6.58 -0.55
C ARG A 158 28.26 7.28 0.36
N VAL A 159 27.74 8.23 1.12
CA VAL A 159 28.51 9.04 2.07
C VAL A 159 28.04 8.72 3.48
N PHE A 160 29.00 8.54 4.37
CA PHE A 160 28.80 8.29 5.80
C PHE A 160 29.54 9.37 6.59
N ASP A 161 29.07 9.69 7.78
CA ASP A 161 29.81 10.54 8.70
C ASP A 161 30.93 9.76 9.41
N PRO A 162 31.78 10.43 10.21
CA PRO A 162 32.86 9.76 10.95
C PRO A 162 32.40 8.64 11.89
N GLU A 163 31.14 8.67 12.34
CA GLU A 163 30.52 7.64 13.17
C GLU A 163 29.93 6.47 12.34
N GLY A 164 30.05 6.51 11.01
CA GLY A 164 29.55 5.48 10.10
C GLY A 164 28.05 5.57 9.82
N ARG A 165 27.39 6.68 10.18
CA ARG A 165 25.97 6.89 9.87
C ARG A 165 25.82 7.35 8.43
N TYR A 166 24.88 6.74 7.72
CA TYR A 166 24.58 7.11 6.35
C TYR A 166 24.02 8.54 6.25
N LEU A 167 24.65 9.35 5.39
CA LEU A 167 24.25 10.72 5.11
C LEU A 167 23.43 10.81 3.82
N ARG A 168 23.97 10.28 2.72
CA ARG A 168 23.35 10.38 1.38
C ARG A 168 23.95 9.41 0.37
N GLU A 169 23.23 9.20 -0.72
CA GLU A 169 23.69 8.49 -1.90
C GLU A 169 23.92 9.52 -3.01
N ILE A 170 25.13 9.54 -3.56
CA ILE A 170 25.53 10.38 -4.70
C ILE A 170 25.16 9.69 -6.00
N MET A 171 25.25 8.36 -6.01
CA MET A 171 25.04 7.52 -7.18
C MET A 171 24.30 6.23 -6.80
N PRO A 172 23.23 5.86 -7.52
CA PRO A 172 22.58 6.64 -8.58
C PRO A 172 22.00 7.97 -8.08
N PHE A 173 21.78 8.91 -9.00
CA PHE A 173 21.16 10.20 -8.65
C PHE A 173 19.72 10.01 -8.16
N PRO A 174 19.18 10.94 -7.34
CA PRO A 174 17.82 10.84 -6.82
C PRO A 174 16.76 10.81 -7.94
N ALA A 175 15.77 9.92 -7.81
CA ALA A 175 14.70 9.79 -8.80
C ALA A 175 13.80 11.03 -8.92
N GLY A 176 13.76 11.89 -7.89
CA GLY A 176 12.91 13.07 -7.80
C GLY A 176 13.53 14.38 -8.31
N LEU A 177 14.64 14.33 -9.04
CA LEU A 177 15.29 15.54 -9.56
C LEU A 177 14.38 16.30 -10.55
N PRO A 178 14.42 17.64 -10.59
CA PRO A 178 13.69 18.41 -11.59
C PRO A 178 14.11 18.04 -13.02
N PRO A 179 13.18 18.09 -14.00
CA PRO A 179 13.53 17.92 -15.40
C PRO A 179 14.69 18.84 -15.82
N GLY A 180 15.72 18.26 -16.43
CA GLY A 180 16.89 19.01 -16.88
C GLY A 180 17.96 19.31 -15.83
N ALA A 181 17.81 18.84 -14.59
CA ALA A 181 18.85 18.98 -13.56
C ALA A 181 20.11 18.12 -13.82
N MET A 182 20.00 17.08 -14.66
CA MET A 182 21.07 16.12 -14.93
C MET A 182 21.26 15.89 -16.44
N LYS A 183 21.16 16.95 -17.27
CA LYS A 183 21.18 16.83 -18.74
C LYS A 183 22.40 16.10 -19.29
N ASP A 184 23.53 16.15 -18.59
CA ASP A 184 24.77 15.51 -19.02
C ASP A 184 24.79 14.00 -18.71
N VAL A 185 24.03 13.55 -17.71
CA VAL A 185 24.02 12.16 -17.21
C VAL A 185 22.76 11.39 -17.64
N ALA A 186 21.61 12.07 -17.73
CA ALA A 186 20.32 11.46 -18.04
C ALA A 186 19.42 12.40 -18.83
N ARG A 187 18.55 11.84 -19.69
CA ARG A 187 17.46 12.57 -20.33
C ARG A 187 16.14 12.28 -19.62
N TRP A 188 15.28 13.29 -19.49
CA TRP A 188 13.91 13.09 -19.03
C TRP A 188 13.09 12.41 -20.13
N ASP A 189 12.33 11.36 -19.80
CA ASP A 189 11.37 10.69 -20.68
C ASP A 189 9.95 11.06 -20.24
N GLU A 190 9.31 11.92 -21.02
CA GLU A 190 8.01 12.50 -20.70
C GLU A 190 6.88 11.45 -20.72
N GLY A 191 6.94 10.49 -21.67
CA GLY A 191 5.95 9.42 -21.78
C GLY A 191 6.03 8.40 -20.63
N LYS A 192 7.21 8.22 -20.03
CA LYS A 192 7.42 7.36 -18.86
C LYS A 192 7.45 8.10 -17.53
N ARG A 193 7.49 9.44 -17.56
CA ARG A 193 7.64 10.32 -16.39
C ARG A 193 8.83 9.89 -15.51
N ALA A 194 9.96 9.57 -16.14
CA ALA A 194 11.15 9.06 -15.48
C ALA A 194 12.43 9.51 -16.18
N PHE A 195 13.56 9.49 -15.47
CA PHE A 195 14.87 9.69 -16.10
C PHE A 195 15.32 8.43 -16.84
N ARG A 196 15.78 8.62 -18.08
CA ARG A 196 16.51 7.62 -18.87
C ARG A 196 17.99 8.01 -18.82
N PRO A 197 18.82 7.24 -18.11
CA PRO A 197 20.24 7.50 -18.11
C PRO A 197 20.81 7.44 -19.54
N ARG A 198 21.76 8.33 -19.85
CA ARG A 198 22.44 8.32 -21.14
C ARG A 198 23.52 7.25 -21.09
N ASN A 199 23.35 6.16 -21.85
CA ASN A 199 24.39 5.16 -21.97
C ASN A 199 25.51 5.70 -22.85
N LEU A 200 26.71 5.87 -22.29
CA LEU A 200 27.89 6.36 -23.01
C LEU A 200 28.83 5.24 -23.45
N LYS A 201 28.50 3.96 -23.17
CA LYS A 201 29.31 2.79 -23.54
C LYS A 201 28.53 1.81 -24.43
N ASN A 202 29.24 1.18 -25.36
CA ASN A 202 28.67 0.24 -26.34
C ASN A 202 28.55 -1.21 -25.82
N LEU A 203 29.24 -1.57 -24.73
CA LEU A 203 29.31 -2.95 -24.25
C LEU A 203 28.45 -3.22 -23.00
N ASN A 204 28.28 -2.25 -22.10
CA ASN A 204 27.42 -2.33 -20.93
C ASN A 204 26.70 -0.99 -20.72
N PRO A 205 25.43 -0.97 -20.29
CA PRO A 205 24.77 0.25 -19.82
C PRO A 205 25.48 0.72 -18.55
N ASP A 206 26.45 1.59 -18.75
CA ASP A 206 27.31 2.12 -17.72
C ASP A 206 27.02 3.62 -17.64
N PHE A 207 26.12 3.96 -16.72
CA PHE A 207 25.62 5.32 -16.56
C PHE A 207 26.59 6.22 -15.79
N TYR A 208 27.62 5.63 -15.19
CA TYR A 208 28.47 6.31 -14.22
C TYR A 208 29.98 6.04 -14.38
N GLY A 209 30.36 5.16 -15.31
CA GLY A 209 31.75 4.82 -15.57
C GLY A 209 32.28 3.81 -14.54
N CYS A 210 32.36 2.53 -14.93
CA CYS A 210 33.17 1.54 -14.23
C CYS A 210 34.62 2.06 -14.18
N PRO A 211 35.23 2.21 -12.99
CA PRO A 211 36.67 2.36 -12.89
C PRO A 211 37.30 1.13 -13.54
N GLY A 212 38.28 1.37 -14.42
CA GLY A 212 39.13 0.32 -14.96
C GLY A 212 39.95 -0.35 -13.88
#